data_AF-A0A1I2Q3T7-F1
#
_entry.id   AF-A0A1I2Q3T7-F1
#
_cell.length_a   1.000
_cell.length_b   1.000
_cell.length_c   1.000
_cell.angle_alpha   90.00
_cell.angle_beta   90.00
_cell.angle_gamma   90.00
#
_symmetry.space_group_name_H-M   'P 1'
#
loop_
_entity.id
_entity.type
_entity.pdbx_description
1 polymer ?
#
loop_
_entity_poly.entity_id
_entity_poly.type
_entity_poly.pdbx_seq_one_letter_code
_entity_poly.pdbx_strand_id
1 'polypeptide(L)'
;SNTSSNTNSNTSNGSTHTHSWNPITEQVHHDEVGHWEDVVVKPAWTESIPVYEDQARDICNTCNADLTGTDIAAHVKKHMMAGEDKGGHRTEWVQVQVGTNSVNHPAVTEKKWVVDKAAWTETVTVGHSCSCGATK
;
A
#
# COMPACT_ATOMS: atom_id res chain seq x y z
N SER A 1 6.50 85.83 -69.03
CA SER A 1 7.33 85.40 -67.89
C SER A 1 6.48 84.48 -67.02
N ASN A 2 6.76 83.16 -67.01
CA ASN A 2 7.51 82.46 -65.95
C ASN A 2 6.79 82.53 -64.58
N THR A 3 6.55 81.51 -63.76
CA THR A 3 6.92 80.08 -63.70
C THR A 3 6.16 79.42 -62.53
N SER A 4 5.84 78.14 -62.68
CA SER A 4 5.75 77.04 -61.70
C SER A 4 5.20 77.26 -60.28
N SER A 5 4.25 76.39 -59.90
CA SER A 5 4.26 75.78 -58.56
C SER A 5 4.23 74.26 -58.72
N ASN A 6 5.28 73.67 -58.17
CA ASN A 6 5.76 72.30 -58.26
C ASN A 6 4.98 71.36 -57.32
N THR A 7 4.45 70.25 -57.85
CA THR A 7 3.82 69.18 -57.07
C THR A 7 4.91 68.24 -56.55
N ASN A 8 5.23 68.35 -55.25
CA ASN A 8 6.14 67.42 -54.58
C ASN A 8 5.39 66.15 -54.18
N SER A 9 5.29 65.19 -55.09
CA SER A 9 4.91 63.81 -54.76
C SER A 9 6.16 63.05 -54.33
N ASN A 10 6.30 62.89 -53.02
CA ASN A 10 7.36 62.10 -52.41
C ASN A 10 7.05 60.61 -52.64
N THR A 11 7.42 60.09 -53.80
CA THR A 11 7.39 58.65 -54.07
C THR A 11 8.58 58.04 -53.34
N SER A 12 8.35 57.49 -52.14
CA SER A 12 9.35 56.61 -51.53
C SER A 12 9.49 55.40 -52.46
N ASN A 13 10.60 55.35 -53.17
CA ASN A 13 10.96 54.22 -53.98
C ASN A 13 11.24 53.08 -53.00
N GLY A 14 10.24 52.23 -52.78
CA GLY A 14 10.29 51.15 -51.80
C GLY A 14 11.40 50.19 -52.19
N SER A 15 12.55 50.28 -51.50
CA SER A 15 13.64 49.34 -51.63
C SER A 15 13.10 47.94 -51.37
N THR A 16 12.96 47.15 -52.44
CA THR A 16 12.52 45.76 -52.34
C THR A 16 13.66 44.97 -51.71
N HIS A 17 13.42 44.48 -50.50
CA HIS A 17 14.35 43.60 -49.82
C HIS A 17 13.65 42.29 -49.51
N THR A 18 14.43 41.20 -49.50
CA THR A 18 13.95 39.87 -49.16
C THR A 18 14.09 39.63 -47.67
N HIS A 19 13.02 39.16 -47.03
CA HIS A 19 13.09 38.76 -45.62
C HIS A 19 13.75 37.38 -45.48
N SER A 20 14.80 37.33 -44.66
CA SER A 20 15.28 36.08 -44.08
C SER A 20 14.62 35.90 -42.71
N TRP A 21 13.89 34.80 -42.55
CA TRP A 21 13.06 34.53 -41.36
C TRP A 21 13.78 33.57 -40.42
N ASN A 22 13.99 34.00 -39.18
CA ASN A 22 14.48 33.14 -38.10
C ASN A 22 13.31 32.70 -37.22
N PRO A 23 13.23 31.43 -36.82
CA PRO A 23 12.16 30.96 -35.94
C PRO A 23 12.26 31.61 -34.56
N ILE A 24 11.11 31.99 -34.01
CA ILE A 24 10.94 32.36 -32.60
C ILE A 24 10.35 31.15 -31.90
N THR A 25 11.04 30.65 -30.89
CA THR A 25 10.65 29.45 -30.17
C THR A 25 10.32 29.75 -28.72
N GLU A 26 9.34 29.05 -28.18
CA GLU A 26 8.96 29.04 -26.78
C GLU A 26 9.06 27.62 -26.21
N GLN A 27 9.33 27.51 -24.92
CA GLN A 27 9.32 26.22 -24.23
C GLN A 27 7.98 26.02 -23.52
N VAL A 28 7.27 24.95 -23.87
CA VAL A 28 6.01 24.58 -23.24
C VAL A 28 6.28 23.41 -22.30
N HIS A 29 5.95 23.59 -21.01
CA HIS A 29 6.07 22.56 -20.00
C HIS A 29 4.79 21.74 -19.90
N HIS A 30 4.93 20.43 -19.90
CA HIS A 30 3.87 19.47 -19.65
C HIS A 30 4.18 18.74 -18.35
N ASP A 31 3.28 18.88 -17.37
CA ASP A 31 3.39 18.20 -16.08
C ASP A 31 3.28 16.68 -16.23
N GLU A 32 3.73 15.95 -15.20
CA GLU A 32 3.54 14.50 -15.15
C GLU A 32 2.06 14.13 -15.02
N VAL A 33 1.72 12.97 -15.59
CA VAL A 33 0.38 12.39 -15.47
C VAL A 33 0.52 10.99 -14.87
N GLY A 34 -0.33 10.68 -13.90
CA GLY A 34 -0.31 9.41 -13.20
C GLY A 34 -1.64 9.11 -12.51
N HIS A 35 -1.61 8.07 -11.67
CA HIS A 35 -2.75 7.66 -10.87
C HIS A 35 -2.31 7.10 -9.51
N TRP A 36 -3.27 6.97 -8.59
CA TRP A 36 -3.04 6.40 -7.26
C TRP A 36 -3.46 4.94 -7.22
N GLU A 37 -2.53 4.06 -6.88
CA GLU A 37 -2.79 2.63 -6.64
C GLU A 37 -2.75 2.32 -5.14
N ASP A 38 -3.56 1.34 -4.69
CA ASP A 38 -3.45 0.77 -3.35
C ASP A 38 -2.40 -0.34 -3.35
N VAL A 39 -1.32 -0.16 -2.59
CA VAL A 39 -0.25 -1.13 -2.45
C VAL A 39 -0.33 -1.77 -1.07
N VAL A 40 -0.33 -3.09 -1.02
CA VAL A 40 -0.29 -3.84 0.25
C VAL A 40 1.09 -3.69 0.88
N VAL A 41 1.17 -3.00 2.01
CA VAL A 41 2.40 -2.85 2.80
C VAL A 41 2.54 -3.95 3.85
N LYS A 42 1.42 -4.51 4.30
CA LYS A 42 1.38 -5.67 5.19
C LYS A 42 0.27 -6.62 4.73
N PRO A 43 0.57 -7.89 4.43
CA PRO A 43 -0.44 -8.83 3.99
C PRO A 43 -1.44 -9.11 5.13
N ALA A 44 -2.65 -9.52 4.73
CA ALA A 44 -3.61 -10.07 5.68
C ALA A 44 -3.05 -11.35 6.29
N TRP A 45 -3.36 -11.61 7.55
CA TRP A 45 -2.96 -12.83 8.23
C TRP A 45 -3.99 -13.24 9.27
N THR A 46 -3.96 -14.51 9.65
CA THR A 46 -4.88 -15.07 10.63
C THR A 46 -4.11 -15.57 11.83
N GLU A 47 -4.51 -15.12 13.01
CA GLU A 47 -3.96 -15.52 14.30
C GLU A 47 -4.81 -16.65 14.89
N SER A 48 -4.17 -17.74 15.33
CA SER A 48 -4.83 -18.81 16.07
C SER A 48 -4.53 -18.66 17.56
N ILE A 49 -5.58 -18.46 18.35
CA ILE A 49 -5.48 -18.27 19.80
C ILE A 49 -6.04 -19.51 20.50
N PRO A 50 -5.24 -20.26 21.26
CA PRO A 50 -5.71 -21.45 21.97
C PRO A 50 -6.72 -21.05 23.06
N VAL A 51 -7.77 -21.87 23.22
CA VAL A 51 -8.77 -21.73 24.28
C VAL A 51 -8.56 -22.84 25.29
N TYR A 52 -8.42 -22.46 26.55
CA TYR A 52 -8.21 -23.37 27.67
C TYR A 52 -9.42 -23.39 28.59
N GLU A 53 -9.65 -24.56 29.18
CA GLU A 53 -10.65 -24.78 30.22
C GLU A 53 -9.99 -25.51 31.40
N ASP A 54 -10.36 -25.12 32.61
CA ASP A 54 -9.94 -25.80 33.84
C ASP A 54 -10.75 -27.10 33.98
N GLN A 55 -10.05 -28.24 33.96
CA GLN A 55 -10.66 -29.55 34.13
C GLN A 55 -10.21 -30.20 35.43
N ALA A 56 -11.19 -30.71 36.18
CA ALA A 56 -10.92 -31.54 37.35
C ALA A 56 -10.42 -32.92 36.90
N ARG A 57 -9.25 -33.30 37.40
CA ARG A 57 -8.60 -34.59 37.15
C ARG A 57 -8.49 -35.39 38.44
N ASP A 58 -9.09 -36.57 38.47
CA ASP A 58 -9.09 -37.44 39.65
C ASP A 58 -7.91 -38.39 39.54
N ILE A 59 -6.82 -38.09 40.24
CA ILE A 59 -5.55 -38.80 40.13
C ILE A 59 -5.39 -39.76 41.31
N CYS A 60 -5.10 -41.03 41.02
CA CYS A 60 -4.79 -42.01 42.06
C CYS A 60 -3.52 -41.61 42.84
N ASN A 61 -3.57 -41.66 44.18
CA ASN A 61 -2.42 -41.36 45.03
C ASN A 61 -1.40 -42.52 45.06
N THR A 62 -1.83 -43.73 44.72
CA THR A 62 -0.97 -44.92 44.75
C THR A 62 -0.10 -45.05 43.50
N CYS A 63 -0.70 -44.85 42.33
CA CYS A 63 -0.07 -45.11 41.02
C CYS A 63 -0.09 -43.94 40.04
N ASN A 64 -0.64 -42.78 40.41
CA ASN A 64 -0.77 -41.59 39.56
C ASN A 64 -1.59 -41.76 38.27
N ALA A 65 -2.40 -42.83 38.17
CA ALA A 65 -3.35 -42.98 37.07
C ALA A 65 -4.42 -41.87 37.11
N ASP A 66 -4.76 -41.31 35.94
CA ASP A 66 -5.94 -40.47 35.75
C ASP A 66 -7.19 -41.34 35.74
N LEU A 67 -8.06 -41.14 36.72
CA LEU A 67 -9.29 -41.86 36.96
C LEU A 67 -10.53 -41.02 36.60
N THR A 68 -10.37 -39.84 36.01
CA THR A 68 -11.50 -38.97 35.64
C THR A 68 -12.50 -39.70 34.77
N GLY A 69 -13.78 -39.69 35.20
CA GLY A 69 -14.87 -40.35 34.49
C GLY A 69 -14.85 -41.89 34.57
N THR A 70 -14.02 -42.49 35.43
CA THR A 70 -13.95 -43.93 35.64
C THR A 70 -14.53 -44.35 37.00
N ASP A 71 -14.60 -45.66 37.27
CA ASP A 71 -14.93 -46.17 38.62
C ASP A 71 -13.72 -46.07 39.56
N ILE A 72 -13.59 -44.90 40.19
CA ILE A 72 -12.52 -44.59 41.14
C ILE A 72 -12.52 -45.58 42.31
N ALA A 73 -13.70 -45.97 42.82
CA ALA A 73 -13.81 -46.83 43.98
C ALA A 73 -13.31 -48.25 43.70
N ALA A 74 -13.65 -48.80 42.54
CA ALA A 74 -13.12 -50.10 42.12
C ALA A 74 -11.59 -50.08 41.94
N HIS A 75 -11.05 -49.00 41.36
CA HIS A 75 -9.61 -48.84 41.19
C HIS A 75 -8.87 -48.78 42.54
N VAL A 76 -9.31 -47.91 43.45
CA VAL A 76 -8.72 -47.76 44.79
C VAL A 76 -8.86 -49.06 45.60
N LYS A 77 -10.02 -49.72 45.55
CA LYS A 77 -10.24 -51.00 46.23
C LYS A 77 -9.23 -52.07 45.80
N LYS A 78 -8.82 -52.08 44.53
CA LYS A 78 -7.79 -53.02 44.05
C LYS A 78 -6.45 -52.80 44.78
N HIS A 79 -6.00 -51.54 44.89
CA HIS A 79 -4.79 -51.22 45.66
C HIS A 79 -4.94 -51.55 47.15
N MET A 80 -6.13 -51.33 47.72
CA MET A 80 -6.40 -51.65 49.12
C MET A 80 -6.34 -53.17 49.37
N MET A 81 -6.92 -53.99 48.49
CA MET A 81 -6.87 -55.46 48.59
C MET A 81 -5.45 -56.01 48.34
N ALA A 82 -4.62 -55.30 47.56
CA ALA A 82 -3.22 -55.63 47.35
C ALA A 82 -2.31 -55.18 48.51
N GLY A 83 -2.82 -54.39 49.47
CA GLY A 83 -2.02 -53.81 50.56
C GLY A 83 -1.08 -52.68 50.11
N GLU A 84 -1.34 -52.08 48.95
CA GLU A 84 -0.49 -51.05 48.32
C GLU A 84 -1.10 -49.64 48.39
N ASP A 85 -2.34 -49.50 48.89
CA ASP A 85 -3.06 -48.23 48.86
C ASP A 85 -2.36 -47.13 49.66
N LYS A 86 -2.17 -45.98 49.01
CA LYS A 86 -1.53 -44.77 49.56
C LYS A 86 -2.53 -43.64 49.80
N GLY A 87 -3.78 -43.98 50.10
CA GLY A 87 -4.81 -43.00 50.45
C GLY A 87 -5.68 -42.57 49.28
N GLY A 88 -6.18 -43.52 48.48
CA GLY A 88 -7.24 -43.26 47.51
C GLY A 88 -6.83 -42.39 46.31
N HIS A 89 -7.58 -41.32 46.06
CA HIS A 89 -7.36 -40.38 44.96
C HIS A 89 -7.36 -38.93 45.46
N ARG A 90 -6.83 -38.02 44.66
CA ARG A 90 -6.94 -36.57 44.83
C ARG A 90 -7.47 -35.96 43.55
N THR A 91 -8.14 -34.82 43.67
CA THR A 91 -8.56 -34.04 42.51
C THR A 91 -7.53 -32.93 42.26
N GLU A 92 -7.02 -32.85 41.03
CA GLU A 92 -6.15 -31.78 40.55
C GLU A 92 -6.89 -30.97 39.50
N TRP A 93 -6.65 -29.66 39.46
CA TRP A 93 -7.18 -28.80 38.40
C TRP A 93 -6.08 -28.53 37.39
N VAL A 94 -6.33 -28.86 36.13
CA VAL A 94 -5.37 -28.65 35.04
C VAL A 94 -6.03 -27.87 33.91
N GLN A 95 -5.28 -26.97 33.30
CA GLN A 95 -5.71 -26.29 32.08
C GLN A 95 -5.51 -27.20 30.89
N VAL A 96 -6.61 -27.52 30.21
CA VAL A 96 -6.61 -28.32 28.99
C VAL A 96 -7.02 -27.43 27.83
N GLN A 97 -6.26 -27.48 26.73
CA GLN A 97 -6.66 -26.80 25.52
C GLN A 97 -7.87 -27.53 24.92
N VAL A 98 -9.02 -26.87 24.89
CA VAL A 98 -10.28 -27.42 24.38
C VAL A 98 -10.64 -26.92 23.00
N GLY A 99 -9.92 -25.92 22.49
CA GLY A 99 -10.15 -25.40 21.16
C GLY A 99 -9.18 -24.32 20.74
N THR A 100 -9.53 -23.66 19.65
CA THR A 100 -8.80 -22.53 19.08
C THR A 100 -9.79 -21.51 18.53
N ASN A 101 -9.57 -20.24 18.87
CA ASN A 101 -10.22 -19.12 18.21
C ASN A 101 -9.35 -18.61 17.05
N SER A 102 -9.99 -18.02 16.05
CA SER A 102 -9.29 -17.40 14.93
C SER A 102 -9.59 -15.91 14.92
N VAL A 103 -8.53 -15.08 14.86
CA VAL A 103 -8.63 -13.64 14.68
C VAL A 103 -8.07 -13.28 13.31
N ASN A 104 -8.88 -12.62 12.49
CA ASN A 104 -8.47 -12.18 11.16
C ASN A 104 -7.93 -10.74 11.23
N HIS A 105 -6.70 -10.56 10.78
CA HIS A 105 -6.06 -9.26 10.64
C HIS A 105 -6.05 -8.88 9.15
N PRO A 106 -6.79 -7.84 8.73
CA PRO A 106 -6.85 -7.44 7.33
C PRO A 106 -5.50 -6.91 6.83
N ALA A 107 -5.33 -6.89 5.52
CA ALA A 107 -4.16 -6.30 4.90
C ALA A 107 -4.14 -4.78 5.14
N VAL A 108 -2.94 -4.22 5.35
CA VAL A 108 -2.75 -2.78 5.42
C VAL A 108 -2.29 -2.30 4.05
N THR A 109 -3.01 -1.33 3.50
CA THR A 109 -2.72 -0.73 2.19
C THR A 109 -2.35 0.73 2.33
N GLU A 110 -1.48 1.19 1.44
CA GLU A 110 -1.12 2.59 1.30
C GLU A 110 -1.30 3.05 -0.15
N LYS A 111 -1.68 4.31 -0.33
CA LYS A 111 -1.79 4.93 -1.66
C LYS A 111 -0.40 5.26 -2.18
N LYS A 112 -0.05 4.73 -3.35
CA LYS A 112 1.19 5.03 -4.06
C LYS A 112 0.88 5.71 -5.39
N TRP A 113 1.53 6.83 -5.66
CA TRP A 113 1.45 7.50 -6.95
C TRP A 113 2.30 6.75 -7.97
N VAL A 114 1.70 6.42 -9.10
CA VAL A 114 2.36 5.78 -10.23
C VAL A 114 2.32 6.75 -11.39
N VAL A 115 3.50 7.10 -11.91
CA VAL A 115 3.64 8.00 -13.06
C VAL A 115 3.45 7.19 -14.34
N ASP A 116 2.41 7.52 -15.10
CA ASP A 116 2.12 6.91 -16.40
C ASP A 116 2.88 7.62 -17.54
N LYS A 117 3.01 8.94 -17.41
CA LYS A 117 3.74 9.80 -18.34
C LYS A 117 4.59 10.80 -17.56
N ALA A 118 5.90 10.74 -17.78
CA ALA A 118 6.81 11.68 -17.18
C ALA A 118 6.55 13.11 -17.67
N ALA A 119 6.80 14.08 -16.80
CA ALA A 119 6.84 15.48 -17.18
C ALA A 119 7.87 15.68 -18.29
N TRP A 120 7.54 16.54 -19.26
CA TRP A 120 8.41 16.81 -20.39
C TRP A 120 8.23 18.24 -20.89
N THR A 121 9.20 18.70 -21.67
CA THR A 121 9.20 20.05 -22.23
C THR A 121 9.39 19.96 -23.74
N GLU A 122 8.56 20.66 -24.49
CA GLU A 122 8.74 20.85 -25.93
C GLU A 122 9.14 22.27 -26.27
N THR A 123 9.88 22.38 -27.38
CA THR A 123 10.14 23.66 -28.01
C THR A 123 9.17 23.84 -29.16
N VAL A 124 8.29 24.84 -29.05
CA VAL A 124 7.28 25.15 -30.06
C VAL A 124 7.66 26.44 -30.75
N THR A 125 7.60 26.47 -32.08
CA THR A 125 7.79 27.70 -32.85
C THR A 125 6.50 28.51 -32.80
N VAL A 126 6.55 29.68 -32.16
CA VAL A 126 5.40 30.58 -31.98
C VAL A 126 5.34 31.70 -33.00
N GLY A 127 6.39 31.87 -33.81
CA GLY A 127 6.45 32.86 -34.88
C GLY A 127 7.80 32.87 -35.57
N HIS A 128 8.00 33.83 -36.46
CA HIS A 128 9.27 34.08 -37.13
C HIS A 128 9.60 35.57 -37.11
N SER A 129 10.87 35.90 -36.88
CA SER A 129 11.37 37.28 -36.89
C SER A 129 12.40 37.49 -38.00
N CYS A 130 12.46 38.70 -38.52
CA CYS A 130 13.47 39.14 -39.47
C CYS A 130 14.38 40.19 -38.83
N SER A 131 15.66 40.24 -39.23
CA SER A 131 16.62 41.24 -38.73
C SER A 131 16.21 42.70 -38.99
N CYS A 132 15.29 42.92 -39.95
CA CYS A 132 14.69 44.23 -40.21
C CYS A 132 13.57 44.63 -39.22
N GLY A 133 13.25 43.77 -38.23
CA GLY A 133 12.22 44.01 -37.22
C GLY A 133 10.82 43.51 -37.56
N ALA A 134 10.61 42.89 -38.74
CA ALA A 134 9.32 42.30 -39.10
C ALA A 134 9.09 40.95 -38.39
N THR A 135 7.84 40.65 -38.03
CA THR A 135 7.42 39.38 -37.41
C THR A 135 6.20 38.81 -38.12
N LYS A 136 6.06 37.48 -38.15
CA LYS A 136 4.88 36.78 -38.65
C LYS A 136 4.67 35.42 -37.97
#